data_AF-A0A1S6XNE7-F1
#
_entry.id   AF-A0A1S6XNE7-F1
#
_cell.length_a   1.000
_cell.length_b   1.000
_cell.length_c   1.000
_cell.angle_alpha   90.00
_cell.angle_beta   90.00
_cell.angle_gamma   90.00
#
_symmetry.space_group_name_H-M   'P 1'
#
loop_
_entity.id
_entity.type
_entity.pdbx_description
1 polymer ?
#
loop_
_entity_poly.entity_id
_entity_poly.type
_entity_poly.pdbx_seq_one_letter_code
_entity_poly.pdbx_strand_id
1 'polypeptide(L)'
;MGAEMMGEGTLMLNMVNISRVGVGARVTKGTLEVIKGSIQGTTVGLSVTGGSATMMGGSIQGGGTGSYGVIVESSGNVTLSGGVEVSRFATGVYVKGGTFKMTEGSITGMGNSQGTGIYAVGGNVTLSGGVDISGFATGVRVEKGVLEIKGGLTISLASGGGYGVIVGSSVKSASCL
;
A
#
# COMPACT_ATOMS: atom_id res chain seq x y z
N MET A 1 -9.31 1.69 16.49
CA MET A 1 -7.97 2.05 15.97
C MET A 1 -6.97 1.11 16.62
N GLY A 2 -5.97 0.63 15.91
CA GLY A 2 -4.92 -0.23 16.49
C GLY A 2 -3.74 0.56 17.03
N ALA A 3 -3.03 1.28 16.16
CA ALA A 3 -1.97 2.22 16.51
C ALA A 3 -2.25 3.61 15.91
N GLU A 4 -1.91 4.67 16.64
CA GLU A 4 -2.14 6.04 16.19
C GLU A 4 -0.96 6.96 16.54
N MET A 5 -0.42 7.63 15.53
CA MET A 5 0.67 8.59 15.66
C MET A 5 0.17 10.00 15.30
N MET A 6 0.16 10.89 16.30
CA MET A 6 -0.36 12.27 16.18
C MET A 6 0.66 13.35 16.58
N GLY A 7 1.78 12.98 17.21
CA GLY A 7 2.85 13.91 17.59
C GLY A 7 3.98 13.97 16.54
N GLU A 8 4.96 14.85 16.74
CA GLU A 8 6.15 14.94 15.87
C GLU A 8 7.22 13.88 16.18
N GLY A 9 6.99 13.04 17.21
CA GLY A 9 7.94 12.02 17.66
C GLY A 9 8.01 10.77 16.78
N THR A 10 8.62 9.72 17.31
CA THR A 10 8.65 8.39 16.69
C THR A 10 7.95 7.38 17.57
N LEU A 11 7.04 6.61 16.99
CA LEU A 11 6.45 5.41 17.58
C LEU A 11 7.07 4.17 16.93
N MET A 12 7.80 3.38 17.70
CA MET A 12 8.37 2.11 17.25
C MET A 12 7.53 0.93 17.75
N LEU A 13 7.13 0.06 16.83
CA LEU A 13 6.42 -1.19 17.10
C LEU A 13 7.27 -2.36 16.60
N ASN A 14 7.70 -3.24 17.50
CA ASN A 14 8.51 -4.40 17.17
C ASN A 14 7.71 -5.70 17.40
N MET A 15 7.55 -6.51 16.35
CA MET A 15 6.83 -7.79 16.38
C MET A 15 5.42 -7.69 16.99
N VAL A 16 4.73 -6.59 16.73
CA VAL A 16 3.39 -6.33 17.28
C VAL A 16 2.33 -7.05 16.45
N ASN A 17 1.26 -7.51 17.11
CA ASN A 17 0.07 -8.05 16.47
C ASN A 17 -1.14 -7.17 16.80
N ILE A 18 -1.55 -6.35 15.84
CA ILE A 18 -2.77 -5.56 15.90
C ILE A 18 -3.88 -6.35 15.21
N SER A 19 -4.99 -6.60 15.90
CA SER A 19 -6.12 -7.35 15.35
C SER A 19 -7.47 -6.76 15.76
N ARG A 20 -8.53 -7.10 15.00
CA ARG A 20 -9.93 -6.77 15.32
C ARG A 20 -10.23 -5.27 15.42
N VAL A 21 -9.57 -4.45 14.61
CA VAL A 21 -9.79 -3.00 14.55
C VAL A 21 -10.25 -2.57 13.16
N GLY A 22 -11.02 -1.48 13.08
CA GLY A 22 -11.45 -0.89 11.80
C GLY A 22 -10.28 -0.33 10.99
N VAL A 23 -9.42 0.43 11.66
CA VAL A 23 -8.17 0.94 11.12
C VAL A 23 -7.02 0.37 11.94
N GLY A 24 -6.09 -0.31 11.26
CA GLY A 24 -4.95 -0.99 11.86
C GLY A 24 -3.96 0.01 12.44
N ALA A 25 -3.42 0.90 11.60
CA ALA A 25 -2.55 1.99 12.03
C ALA A 25 -2.89 3.30 11.31
N ARG A 26 -2.74 4.42 12.02
CA ARG A 26 -2.94 5.77 11.49
C ARG A 26 -1.76 6.69 11.85
N VAL A 27 -1.28 7.43 10.86
CA VAL A 27 -0.25 8.47 11.04
C VAL A 27 -0.77 9.78 10.48
N THR A 28 -0.83 10.81 11.33
CA THR A 28 -1.18 12.17 10.93
C THR A 28 0.01 13.12 11.03
N LYS A 29 1.00 12.80 11.88
CA LYS A 29 2.26 13.52 12.09
C LYS A 29 3.36 12.56 12.58
N GLY A 30 4.61 13.01 12.59
CA GLY A 30 5.76 12.25 13.10
C GLY A 30 6.03 10.96 12.31
N THR A 31 6.63 9.98 12.98
CA THR A 31 7.08 8.72 12.35
C THR A 31 6.50 7.51 13.08
N LEU A 32 5.91 6.58 12.31
CA LEU A 32 5.61 5.22 12.76
C LEU A 32 6.62 4.25 12.14
N GLU A 33 7.32 3.49 12.97
CA GLU A 33 8.22 2.43 12.52
C GLU A 33 7.73 1.07 13.01
N VAL A 34 7.58 0.14 12.08
CA VAL A 34 7.09 -1.21 12.36
C VAL A 34 8.14 -2.22 11.90
N ILE A 35 8.68 -2.97 12.85
CA ILE A 35 9.70 -3.99 12.59
C ILE A 35 9.03 -5.35 12.79
N LYS A 36 8.70 -6.03 11.68
CA LYS A 36 7.92 -7.27 11.65
C LYS A 36 6.55 -7.14 12.33
N GLY A 37 5.84 -8.26 12.44
CA GLY A 37 4.51 -8.33 13.06
C GLY A 37 3.36 -8.25 12.05
N SER A 38 2.16 -8.03 12.56
CA SER A 38 0.93 -8.00 11.78
C SER A 38 0.08 -6.80 12.16
N ILE A 39 -0.33 -6.02 11.15
CA ILE A 39 -1.30 -4.93 11.30
C ILE A 39 -2.59 -5.35 10.59
N GLN A 40 -3.65 -5.62 11.36
CA GLN A 40 -4.94 -5.92 10.76
C GLN A 40 -5.89 -4.72 10.84
N GLY A 41 -6.59 -4.44 9.74
CA GLY A 41 -7.63 -3.43 9.67
C GLY A 41 -8.78 -3.90 8.79
N THR A 42 -10.00 -3.92 9.31
CA THR A 42 -11.16 -4.40 8.54
C THR A 42 -11.55 -3.44 7.42
N THR A 43 -11.28 -2.14 7.60
CA THR A 43 -11.55 -1.09 6.61
C THR A 43 -10.26 -0.54 6.03
N VAL A 44 -9.27 -0.23 6.88
CA VAL A 44 -7.97 0.27 6.44
C VAL A 44 -6.85 -0.40 7.22
N GLY A 45 -5.87 -0.99 6.55
CA GLY A 45 -4.68 -1.53 7.21
C GLY A 45 -3.81 -0.42 7.81
N LEU A 46 -3.25 0.43 6.94
CA LEU A 46 -2.39 1.56 7.30
C LEU A 46 -2.85 2.84 6.59
N SER A 47 -3.08 3.92 7.33
CA SER A 47 -3.47 5.23 6.80
C SER A 47 -2.45 6.29 7.17
N VAL A 48 -1.86 6.96 6.18
CA VAL A 48 -0.90 8.05 6.39
C VAL A 48 -1.37 9.30 5.67
N THR A 49 -1.76 10.31 6.45
CA THR A 49 -2.20 11.61 5.92
C THR A 49 -1.10 12.66 5.98
N GLY A 50 -0.25 12.58 7.00
CA GLY A 50 0.95 13.38 7.18
C GLY A 50 1.99 12.57 7.95
N GLY A 51 3.23 13.07 8.02
CA GLY A 51 4.34 12.31 8.59
C GLY A 51 4.76 11.11 7.73
N SER A 52 5.30 10.09 8.39
CA SER A 52 5.90 8.92 7.73
C SER A 52 5.52 7.62 8.44
N ALA A 53 5.31 6.56 7.66
CA ALA A 53 5.23 5.19 8.17
C ALA A 53 6.21 4.30 7.42
N THR A 54 7.05 3.60 8.16
CA THR A 54 7.99 2.60 7.63
C THR A 54 7.66 1.25 8.23
N MET A 55 7.52 0.24 7.37
CA MET A 55 7.36 -1.15 7.80
C MET A 55 8.44 -2.03 7.15
N MET A 56 9.13 -2.80 7.98
CA MET A 56 10.18 -3.73 7.58
C MET A 56 9.77 -5.17 7.93
N GLY A 57 9.37 -5.91 6.90
CA GLY A 57 8.79 -7.26 6.99
C GLY A 57 7.45 -7.31 7.73
N GLY A 58 6.86 -8.51 7.80
CA GLY A 58 5.55 -8.72 8.41
C GLY A 58 4.40 -8.50 7.42
N SER A 59 3.21 -8.23 7.94
CA SER A 59 2.00 -8.16 7.10
C SER A 59 1.02 -7.07 7.50
N ILE A 60 0.32 -6.55 6.48
CA ILE A 60 -0.85 -5.69 6.62
C ILE A 60 -2.03 -6.46 6.03
N GLN A 61 -3.03 -6.80 6.84
CA GLN A 61 -4.10 -7.73 6.44
C GLN A 61 -5.49 -7.17 6.72
N GLY A 62 -6.44 -7.48 5.84
CA GLY A 62 -7.82 -7.00 5.95
C GLY A 62 -8.87 -8.06 5.61
N GLY A 63 -10.07 -7.58 5.29
CA GLY A 63 -11.15 -8.47 4.86
C GLY A 63 -12.50 -7.82 4.58
N GLY A 64 -12.55 -6.53 4.26
CA GLY A 64 -13.80 -5.82 3.98
C GLY A 64 -14.03 -5.54 2.49
N THR A 65 -15.29 -5.49 2.07
CA THR A 65 -15.67 -4.91 0.76
C THR A 65 -15.31 -3.42 0.75
N GLY A 66 -14.70 -2.91 -0.32
CA GLY A 66 -14.28 -1.51 -0.41
C GLY A 66 -13.17 -1.11 0.57
N SER A 67 -12.44 -2.09 1.13
CA SER A 67 -11.34 -1.85 2.07
C SER A 67 -10.03 -1.50 1.35
N TYR A 68 -9.13 -0.85 2.10
CA TYR A 68 -7.83 -0.40 1.62
C TYR A 68 -6.69 -0.99 2.47
N GLY A 69 -5.67 -1.56 1.84
CA GLY A 69 -4.49 -2.02 2.58
C GLY A 69 -3.69 -0.86 3.12
N VAL A 70 -3.23 0.00 2.22
CA VAL A 70 -2.51 1.23 2.54
C VAL A 70 -3.21 2.42 1.89
N ILE A 71 -3.36 3.51 2.64
CA ILE A 71 -3.82 4.80 2.13
C ILE A 71 -2.72 5.84 2.36
N VAL A 72 -2.31 6.51 1.27
CA VAL A 72 -1.43 7.68 1.31
C VAL A 72 -2.18 8.90 0.80
N GLU A 73 -2.49 9.81 1.73
CA GLU A 73 -3.16 11.09 1.44
C GLU A 73 -2.14 12.25 1.43
N SER A 74 -2.63 13.46 1.19
CA SER A 74 -1.93 14.76 1.32
C SER A 74 -0.40 14.71 1.10
N SER A 75 0.39 14.73 2.18
CA SER A 75 1.86 14.74 2.16
C SER A 75 2.49 13.53 2.87
N GLY A 76 1.70 12.49 3.10
CA GLY A 76 2.15 11.28 3.80
C GLY A 76 3.24 10.53 3.05
N ASN A 77 4.12 9.86 3.79
CA ASN A 77 5.16 9.01 3.22
C ASN A 77 5.03 7.60 3.77
N VAL A 78 4.90 6.60 2.89
CA VAL A 78 4.88 5.19 3.27
C VAL A 78 6.03 4.47 2.60
N THR A 79 6.81 3.73 3.38
CA THR A 79 7.84 2.81 2.89
C THR A 79 7.59 1.41 3.43
N LEU A 80 7.35 0.45 2.54
CA LEU A 80 7.27 -0.98 2.85
C LEU A 80 8.50 -1.69 2.28
N SER A 81 9.16 -2.51 3.10
CA SER A 81 10.40 -3.18 2.69
C SER A 81 10.61 -4.51 3.41
N GLY A 82 11.58 -5.32 2.97
CA GLY A 82 11.92 -6.58 3.65
C GLY A 82 10.81 -7.62 3.53
N GLY A 83 10.14 -7.67 2.37
CA GLY A 83 9.12 -8.67 2.07
C GLY A 83 7.78 -8.45 2.79
N VAL A 84 7.34 -7.21 2.99
CA VAL A 84 6.01 -6.94 3.55
C VAL A 84 4.90 -7.52 2.65
N GLU A 85 3.91 -8.15 3.28
CA GLU A 85 2.72 -8.66 2.60
C GLU A 85 1.51 -7.77 2.88
N VAL A 86 0.90 -7.20 1.84
CA VAL A 86 -0.37 -6.48 1.93
C VAL A 86 -1.46 -7.36 1.33
N SER A 87 -2.43 -7.82 2.11
CA SER A 87 -3.39 -8.81 1.61
C SER A 87 -4.83 -8.64 2.08
N ARG A 88 -5.75 -9.21 1.28
CA ARG A 88 -7.20 -9.32 1.60
C ARG A 88 -7.94 -7.97 1.60
N PHE A 89 -7.50 -7.05 0.73
CA PHE A 89 -8.16 -5.76 0.52
C PHE A 89 -8.77 -5.66 -0.88
N ALA A 90 -9.79 -4.82 -1.03
CA ALA A 90 -10.35 -4.50 -2.35
C ALA A 90 -9.39 -3.60 -3.15
N THR A 91 -8.76 -2.64 -2.47
CA THR A 91 -7.63 -1.89 -3.00
C THR A 91 -6.41 -2.17 -2.16
N GLY A 92 -5.34 -2.71 -2.74
CA GLY A 92 -4.11 -2.99 -1.99
C GLY A 92 -3.48 -1.71 -1.45
N VAL A 93 -3.22 -0.76 -2.34
CA VAL A 93 -2.64 0.55 -2.02
C VAL A 93 -3.39 1.64 -2.77
N TYR A 94 -3.83 2.67 -2.05
CA TYR A 94 -4.44 3.87 -2.60
C TYR A 94 -3.57 5.09 -2.34
N VAL A 95 -3.20 5.80 -3.41
CA VAL A 95 -2.33 6.98 -3.34
C VAL A 95 -3.06 8.17 -3.93
N LYS A 96 -3.43 9.13 -3.09
CA LYS A 96 -4.04 10.39 -3.51
C LYS A 96 -3.04 11.54 -3.52
N GLY A 97 -2.07 11.49 -2.61
CA GLY A 97 -0.98 12.45 -2.48
C GLY A 97 0.28 11.77 -1.94
N GLY A 98 1.27 12.56 -1.54
CA GLY A 98 2.46 12.05 -0.88
C GLY A 98 3.27 11.04 -1.70
N THR A 99 3.91 10.11 -1.00
CA THR A 99 4.79 9.09 -1.61
C THR A 99 4.52 7.71 -1.01
N PHE A 100 4.34 6.72 -1.88
CA PHE A 100 4.35 5.30 -1.54
C PHE A 100 5.56 4.64 -2.17
N LYS A 101 6.34 3.92 -1.35
CA LYS A 101 7.47 3.11 -1.80
C LYS A 101 7.31 1.69 -1.30
N MET A 102 7.54 0.74 -2.19
CA MET A 102 7.64 -0.67 -1.85
C MET A 102 8.91 -1.26 -2.44
N THR A 103 9.71 -1.91 -1.61
CA THR A 103 10.92 -2.64 -2.01
C THR A 103 10.78 -4.09 -1.59
N GLU A 104 10.70 -5.01 -2.55
CA GLU A 104 10.35 -6.41 -2.32
C GLU A 104 8.95 -6.57 -1.67
N GLY A 105 8.41 -7.79 -1.71
CA GLY A 105 7.16 -8.16 -1.05
C GLY A 105 5.97 -8.25 -2.00
N SER A 106 4.77 -8.35 -1.43
CA SER A 106 3.57 -8.66 -2.20
C SER A 106 2.35 -7.82 -1.84
N ILE A 107 1.51 -7.58 -2.84
CA ILE A 107 0.18 -7.02 -2.71
C ILE A 107 -0.81 -8.01 -3.33
N THR A 108 -1.67 -8.60 -2.50
CA THR A 108 -2.55 -9.71 -2.91
C THR A 108 -4.02 -9.42 -2.60
N GLY A 109 -4.83 -9.36 -3.65
CA GLY A 109 -6.27 -9.13 -3.59
C GLY A 109 -7.03 -10.35 -3.08
N MET A 110 -8.35 -10.23 -3.02
CA MET A 110 -9.23 -11.32 -2.57
C MET A 110 -9.43 -12.41 -3.64
N GLY A 111 -8.93 -12.22 -4.87
CA GLY A 111 -9.08 -13.20 -5.96
C GLY A 111 -10.49 -13.29 -6.55
N ASN A 112 -11.40 -12.38 -6.19
CA ASN A 112 -12.79 -12.36 -6.60
C ASN A 112 -13.05 -11.49 -7.86
N SER A 113 -12.05 -11.39 -8.73
CA SER A 113 -12.12 -10.68 -10.03
C SER A 113 -12.51 -9.20 -9.92
N GLN A 114 -12.20 -8.57 -8.80
CA GLN A 114 -12.50 -7.16 -8.52
C GLN A 114 -11.28 -6.44 -7.95
N GLY A 115 -11.39 -5.12 -7.83
CA GLY A 115 -10.40 -4.31 -7.13
C GLY A 115 -9.13 -3.99 -7.91
N THR A 116 -8.26 -3.23 -7.27
CA THR A 116 -7.01 -2.72 -7.85
C THR A 116 -5.86 -2.95 -6.88
N GLY A 117 -4.74 -3.49 -7.36
CA GLY A 117 -3.55 -3.68 -6.54
C GLY A 117 -3.00 -2.36 -6.02
N ILE A 118 -2.62 -1.46 -6.94
CA ILE A 118 -2.22 -0.09 -6.64
C ILE A 118 -3.08 0.88 -7.45
N TYR A 119 -3.77 1.77 -6.77
CA TYR A 119 -4.56 2.83 -7.40
C TYR A 119 -4.05 4.21 -6.97
N ALA A 120 -3.37 4.89 -7.88
CA ALA A 120 -2.85 6.24 -7.66
C ALA A 120 -3.64 7.27 -8.45
N VAL A 121 -4.36 8.15 -7.76
CA VAL A 121 -5.04 9.31 -8.37
C VAL A 121 -4.22 10.60 -8.25
N GLY A 122 -3.03 10.49 -7.64
CA GLY A 122 -2.03 11.52 -7.44
C GLY A 122 -0.80 10.94 -6.74
N GLY A 123 0.09 11.81 -6.24
CA GLY A 123 1.29 11.39 -5.50
C GLY A 123 2.32 10.62 -6.33
N ASN A 124 3.26 9.98 -5.64
CA ASN A 124 4.34 9.21 -6.26
C ASN A 124 4.29 7.75 -5.81
N VAL A 125 4.40 6.83 -6.76
CA VAL A 125 4.52 5.39 -6.51
C VAL A 125 5.87 4.92 -7.02
N THR A 126 6.67 4.33 -6.13
CA THR A 126 7.92 3.64 -6.48
C THR A 126 7.83 2.19 -6.06
N LEU A 127 8.01 1.27 -7.02
CA LEU A 127 8.10 -0.17 -6.78
C LEU A 127 9.49 -0.63 -7.16
N SER A 128 10.13 -1.42 -6.31
CA SER A 128 11.46 -1.93 -6.62
C SER A 128 11.81 -3.28 -6.03
N GLY A 129 12.85 -3.91 -6.56
CA GLY A 129 13.44 -5.11 -5.98
C GLY A 129 12.57 -6.36 -6.09
N GLY A 130 11.70 -6.46 -7.10
CA GLY A 130 10.79 -7.59 -7.26
C GLY A 130 9.56 -7.49 -6.36
N VAL A 131 8.59 -6.68 -6.78
CA VAL A 131 7.27 -6.61 -6.14
C VAL A 131 6.30 -7.53 -6.90
N ASP A 132 5.50 -8.29 -6.16
CA ASP A 132 4.45 -9.14 -6.74
C ASP A 132 3.06 -8.55 -6.47
N ILE A 133 2.25 -8.37 -7.51
CA ILE A 133 0.86 -7.94 -7.40
C ILE A 133 -0.04 -9.04 -7.96
N SER A 134 -0.99 -9.53 -7.17
CA SER A 134 -1.85 -10.63 -7.61
C SER A 134 -3.29 -10.56 -7.11
N GLY A 135 -4.21 -11.26 -7.79
CA GLY A 135 -5.58 -11.46 -7.30
C GLY A 135 -6.49 -10.23 -7.44
N PHE A 136 -6.11 -9.26 -8.29
CA PHE A 136 -6.91 -8.07 -8.61
C PHE A 136 -7.42 -8.09 -10.05
N ALA A 137 -8.50 -7.36 -10.32
CA ALA A 137 -8.94 -7.11 -11.69
C ALA A 137 -8.00 -6.16 -12.44
N THR A 138 -7.40 -5.20 -11.73
CA THR A 138 -6.36 -4.32 -12.25
C THR A 138 -5.12 -4.38 -11.35
N GLY A 139 -3.94 -4.58 -11.92
CA GLY A 139 -2.70 -4.62 -11.14
C GLY A 139 -2.32 -3.24 -10.60
N VAL A 140 -1.96 -2.33 -11.50
CA VAL A 140 -1.57 -0.95 -11.20
C VAL A 140 -2.38 0.01 -12.07
N ARG A 141 -3.00 1.02 -11.46
CA ARG A 141 -3.67 2.13 -12.17
C ARG A 141 -3.17 3.45 -11.61
N VAL A 142 -2.60 4.28 -12.49
CA VAL A 142 -2.11 5.61 -12.13
C VAL A 142 -2.79 6.63 -13.02
N GLU A 143 -3.58 7.54 -12.43
CA GLU A 143 -4.29 8.58 -13.17
C GLU A 143 -3.51 9.89 -13.24
N LYS A 144 -2.76 10.20 -12.17
CA LYS A 144 -1.91 11.38 -12.02
C LYS A 144 -0.69 11.05 -11.17
N GLY A 145 0.32 11.90 -11.23
CA GLY A 145 1.53 11.77 -10.41
C GLY A 145 2.65 11.02 -11.13
N VAL A 146 3.47 10.30 -10.38
CA VAL A 146 4.64 9.58 -10.91
C VAL A 146 4.53 8.09 -10.61
N LEU A 147 4.81 7.26 -11.61
CA LEU A 147 5.03 5.82 -11.44
C LEU A 147 6.48 5.49 -11.80
N GLU A 148 7.18 4.84 -10.89
CA GLU A 148 8.53 4.35 -11.12
C GLU A 148 8.63 2.87 -10.71
N ILE A 149 9.05 2.01 -11.63
CA ILE A 149 9.27 0.59 -11.40
C ILE A 149 10.74 0.28 -11.67
N LYS A 150 11.43 -0.31 -10.71
CA LYS A 150 12.87 -0.62 -10.78
C LYS A 150 13.18 -2.05 -10.35
N GLY A 151 13.77 -2.86 -11.22
CA GLY A 151 14.22 -4.21 -10.81
C GLY A 151 13.08 -5.20 -10.61
N GLY A 152 12.09 -5.16 -11.52
CA GLY A 152 11.06 -6.19 -11.66
C GLY A 152 9.74 -5.90 -10.92
N LEU A 153 8.64 -6.16 -11.63
CA LEU A 153 7.27 -6.16 -11.12
C LEU A 153 6.54 -7.35 -11.77
N THR A 154 6.03 -8.27 -10.96
CA THR A 154 5.18 -9.36 -11.45
C THR A 154 3.72 -9.00 -11.22
N ILE A 155 2.88 -9.16 -12.24
CA ILE A 155 1.43 -8.98 -12.11
C ILE A 155 0.71 -10.24 -12.55
N SER A 156 -0.04 -10.83 -11.62
CA SER A 156 -0.90 -12.00 -11.86
C SER A 156 -2.35 -11.65 -11.56
N LEU A 157 -3.08 -11.22 -12.59
CA LEU A 157 -4.46 -10.77 -12.45
C LEU A 157 -5.39 -11.91 -12.00
N ALA A 158 -6.48 -11.55 -11.31
CA ALA A 158 -7.58 -12.47 -11.07
C ALA A 158 -8.23 -12.89 -12.41
N SER A 159 -8.92 -14.04 -12.41
CA SER A 159 -9.67 -14.51 -13.58
C SER A 159 -10.64 -13.43 -14.07
N GLY A 160 -10.63 -13.09 -15.35
CA GLY A 160 -11.44 -12.00 -15.90
C GLY A 160 -10.94 -10.58 -15.57
N GLY A 161 -9.74 -10.44 -14.99
CA GLY A 161 -9.06 -9.16 -14.86
C GLY A 161 -8.69 -8.56 -16.21
N GLY A 162 -8.70 -7.23 -16.29
CA GLY A 162 -8.58 -6.51 -17.57
C GLY A 162 -7.18 -6.00 -17.86
N TYR A 163 -6.50 -5.41 -16.86
CA TYR A 163 -5.29 -4.63 -17.11
C TYR A 163 -4.20 -4.91 -16.08
N GLY A 164 -2.99 -5.19 -16.56
CA GLY A 164 -1.79 -5.27 -15.73
C GLY A 164 -1.44 -3.89 -15.18
N VAL A 165 -1.11 -2.96 -16.07
CA VAL A 165 -0.79 -1.56 -15.74
C VAL A 165 -1.59 -0.60 -16.62
N ILE A 166 -2.22 0.41 -16.02
CA ILE A 166 -2.92 1.50 -16.69
C ILE A 166 -2.28 2.83 -16.28
N VAL A 167 -1.92 3.65 -17.27
CA VAL A 167 -1.34 4.98 -17.08
C VAL A 167 -2.27 6.01 -17.72
N GLY A 168 -2.76 6.96 -16.93
CA GLY A 168 -3.68 8.01 -17.35
C GLY A 168 -2.98 9.16 -18.09
N SER A 169 -3.75 9.94 -18.84
CA SER A 169 -3.24 11.08 -19.63
C SER A 169 -2.63 12.22 -18.81
N SER A 170 -2.94 12.27 -17.50
CA SER A 170 -2.45 13.28 -16.57
C SER A 170 -1.27 12.78 -15.71
N VAL A 171 -0.69 11.62 -16.03
CA VAL A 171 0.52 11.12 -15.38
C VAL A 171 1.71 11.95 -15.81
N LYS A 172 2.49 12.41 -14.82
CA LYS A 172 3.67 13.26 -15.04
C LYS A 172 4.82 12.48 -15.67
N SER A 173 5.04 11.25 -15.19
CA SER A 173 6.01 10.32 -15.76
C SER A 173 5.69 8.89 -15.32
N ALA A 174 5.94 7.94 -16.20
CA ALA A 174 5.92 6.52 -15.91
C ALA A 174 7.20 5.89 -16.46
N SER A 175 7.98 5.20 -15.63
CA SER A 175 9.20 4.52 -16.03
C SER A 175 9.26 3.09 -15.51
N CYS A 176 9.85 2.21 -16.32
CA CYS A 176 10.15 0.83 -15.97
C CYS A 176 11.61 0.56 -16.38
N LEU A 177 12.46 0.23 -15.40
CA LEU A 177 13.92 0.08 -15.54
C LEU A 177 14.40 -1.24 -14.96
#